data_AF-A0A8K0T8Y2-F1
#
_entry.id   AF-A0A8K0T8Y2-F1
#
_cell.length_a   1.000
_cell.length_b   1.000
_cell.length_c   1.000
_cell.angle_alpha   90.00
_cell.angle_beta   90.00
_cell.angle_gamma   90.00
#
_symmetry.space_group_name_H-M   'P 1'
#
loop_
_entity.id
_entity.type
_entity.pdbx_description
1 polymer ?
#
loop_
_entity_poly.entity_id
_entity_poly.type
_entity_poly.pdbx_seq_one_letter_code
_entity_poly.pdbx_strand_id
1 'polypeptide(L)' 'MQFSVLAVFAVMASAVAASPNRLVPRQASTVPVGSPAMTDANGNVVAFDSTKVKAGVRRL' A
#
# COMPACT_ATOMS: atom_id res chain seq x y z
N MET A 1 -44.53 5.82 15.93
CA MET A 1 -43.17 5.56 15.42
C MET A 1 -42.21 5.53 16.60
N GLN A 2 -41.96 4.37 17.21
CA GLN A 2 -40.99 4.26 18.31
C GLN A 2 -39.63 3.92 17.70
N PHE A 3 -38.76 4.91 17.54
CA PHE A 3 -37.39 4.68 17.09
C PHE A 3 -36.66 3.88 18.18
N SER A 4 -36.24 2.67 17.84
CA SER A 4 -35.51 1.80 18.75
C SER A 4 -34.14 2.43 19.05
N VAL A 5 -33.77 2.50 20.33
CA VAL A 5 -32.46 3.00 20.78
C VAL A 5 -31.31 2.23 20.11
N LEU A 6 -31.52 0.95 19.78
CA LEU A 6 -30.57 0.15 19.00
C LEU A 6 -30.34 0.70 17.59
N ALA A 7 -31.38 1.24 16.94
CA ALA A 7 -31.26 1.79 15.60
C ALA A 7 -30.38 3.05 15.60
N VAL A 8 -30.53 3.90 16.62
CA VAL A 8 -29.69 5.09 16.79
C VAL A 8 -28.24 4.69 17.07
N PHE A 9 -28.02 3.68 17.92
CA PHE A 9 -26.68 3.19 18.24
C PHE A 9 -25.96 2.59 17.02
N ALA A 10 -26.66 1.78 16.21
CA ALA A 10 -26.10 1.18 15.01
C ALA A 10 -25.65 2.24 13.97
N VAL A 11 -26.43 3.31 13.80
CA VAL A 11 -26.07 4.42 12.90
C VAL A 11 -24.79 5.11 13.39
N MET A 12 -24.69 5.40 14.69
CA MET A 12 -23.50 6.04 15.26
C MET A 12 -22.25 5.17 15.14
N ALA A 13 -22.37 3.86 15.37
CA ALA A 13 -21.27 2.91 15.20
C ALA A 13 -20.75 2.86 13.75
N SER A 14 -21.65 2.92 12.76
CA SER A 14 -21.26 2.95 11.34
C SER A 14 -20.54 4.24 10.94
N ALA A 15 -20.94 5.37 11.53
CA ALA A 15 -20.31 6.67 11.26
C ALA A 15 -18.88 6.76 11.81
N VAL A 16 -18.59 6.14 12.96
CA VAL A 16 -17.23 6.13 13.55
C VAL A 16 -16.32 5.07 12.92
N ALA A 17 -16.87 3.96 12.44
CA ALA A 17 -16.11 2.90 11.78
C ALA A 17 -15.75 3.24 10.32
N ALA A 18 -16.48 4.17 9.70
CA ALA A 18 -16.16 4.74 8.39
C ALA A 18 -14.97 5.72 8.49
N SER A 19 -13.86 5.27 9.07
CA SER A 19 -12.57 5.86 8.77
C SER A 19 -12.32 5.66 7.28
N PRO A 20 -12.08 6.73 6.49
CA PRO A 20 -11.84 6.58 5.07
C PRO A 20 -10.67 5.62 4.92
N ASN A 21 -10.92 4.49 4.25
CA ASN A 21 -9.91 3.53 3.86
C ASN A 21 -8.73 4.36 3.32
N ARG A 22 -7.64 4.43 4.10
CA ARG A 22 -6.57 5.38 3.87
C ARG A 22 -5.94 4.97 2.56
N LEU A 23 -6.40 5.57 1.46
CA LEU A 23 -5.90 5.34 0.12
C LEU A 23 -4.41 5.59 0.21
N VAL A 24 -3.63 4.51 0.21
CA VAL A 24 -2.18 4.59 0.31
C VAL A 24 -1.75 5.44 -0.89
N PRO A 25 -1.10 6.60 -0.68
CA PRO A 25 -0.71 7.46 -1.78
C PRO A 25 0.13 6.67 -2.77
N ARG A 26 -0.19 6.78 -4.05
CA ARG A 26 0.66 6.23 -5.10
C ARG A 26 2.04 6.88 -4.93
N GLN A 27 3.08 6.07 -4.86
CA GLN A 27 4.45 6.54 -4.65
C GLN A 27 4.78 7.67 -5.63
N ALA A 28 5.34 8.77 -5.13
CA ALA A 28 5.65 9.98 -5.92
C ALA A 28 6.80 9.78 -6.93
N SER A 29 7.57 8.69 -6.80
CA SER A 29 8.66 8.36 -7.71
C SER A 29 8.11 7.62 -8.94
N THR A 30 8.41 8.14 -10.13
CA THR A 30 8.03 7.50 -11.39
C THR A 30 9.17 6.57 -11.84
N VAL A 31 8.94 5.26 -11.75
CA VAL A 31 9.77 4.27 -12.44
C VAL A 31 9.19 4.07 -13.85
N PRO A 32 9.96 4.24 -14.93
CA PRO A 32 9.46 4.02 -16.29
C PRO A 32 8.92 2.60 -16.48
N VAL A 33 7.78 2.45 -17.16
CA VAL A 33 7.07 1.17 -17.33
C VAL A 33 7.83 0.09 -18.12
N GLY A 34 8.93 0.45 -18.79
CA GLY A 34 9.83 -0.47 -19.49
C GLY A 34 11.18 -0.67 -18.80
N SER A 35 11.40 -0.05 -17.64
CA SER A 35 12.67 -0.18 -16.90
C SER A 35 12.59 -1.34 -15.91
N PRO A 36 13.68 -2.12 -15.74
CA PRO A 36 13.79 -3.04 -14.62
C PRO A 36 13.54 -2.34 -13.28
N ALA A 37 12.75 -2.96 -12.42
CA ALA A 37 12.32 -2.43 -11.13
C ALA A 37 12.31 -3.53 -10.06
N MET A 38 12.33 -3.15 -8.79
CA MET A 38 12.22 -4.04 -7.64
C MET A 38 11.32 -3.43 -6.56
N THR A 39 10.89 -4.24 -5.59
CA THR A 39 10.09 -3.77 -4.44
C THR A 39 10.96 -3.65 -3.20
N ASP A 40 10.92 -2.50 -2.51
CA ASP A 40 11.64 -2.31 -1.25
C ASP A 40 10.88 -2.91 -0.04
N ALA A 41 11.48 -2.84 1.15
CA ALA A 41 10.89 -3.38 2.38
C ALA A 41 9.57 -2.70 2.79
N ASN A 42 9.29 -1.52 2.25
CA ASN A 42 8.10 -0.73 2.52
C ASN A 42 7.00 -0.95 1.46
N GLY A 43 7.25 -1.79 0.45
CA GLY A 43 6.32 -2.06 -0.64
C GLY A 43 6.38 -1.05 -1.79
N ASN A 44 7.39 -0.17 -1.83
CA ASN A 44 7.56 0.80 -2.89
C ASN A 44 8.24 0.17 -4.12
N VAL A 45 7.86 0.63 -5.31
CA VAL A 45 8.51 0.29 -6.57
C VAL A 45 9.74 1.19 -6.75
N VAL A 46 10.93 0.60 -6.75
CA VAL A 46 12.20 1.32 -6.94
C VAL A 46 12.90 0.82 -8.20
N ALA A 47 13.65 1.70 -8.86
CA ALA A 47 14.43 1.32 -10.04
C ALA A 47 15.50 0.28 -9.67
N PHE A 48 15.68 -0.72 -10.52
CA PHE A 48 16.73 -1.71 -10.34
C PHE A 48 18.09 -1.16 -10.80
N ASP A 49 19.09 -1.24 -9.92
CA ASP A 49 20.46 -0.81 -10.19
C ASP A 49 21.38 -2.05 -10.24
N SER A 50 21.69 -2.49 -11.46
CA SER A 50 22.55 -3.66 -11.69
C SER A 50 23.99 -3.45 -11.24
N THR A 51 24.47 -2.20 -11.12
CA THR A 51 25.84 -1.90 -10.68
C THR A 51 26.08 -2.26 -9.21
N LYS A 52 24.99 -2.32 -8.43
CA LYS A 52 25.01 -2.71 -7.02
C LYS A 52 24.85 -4.22 -6.80
N VAL A 53 24.63 -4.99 -7.86
CA VAL A 53 24.49 -6.44 -7.78
C VAL A 53 25.88 -7.09 -7.80
N LYS A 54 26.32 -7.58 -6.64
CA LYS A 54 27.51 -8.44 -6.58
C LYS A 54 27.12 -9.84 -7.04
N ALA A 55 27.42 -10.17 -8.31
CA ALA A 55 27.25 -11.52 -8.82
C ALA A 55 28.22 -12.46 -8.08
N GLY A 56 27.69 -13.30 -7.20
CA GLY A 56 28.45 -14.39 -6.60
C GLY A 56 28.81 -15.41 -7.67
N VAL A 57 30.04 -15.36 -8.17
CA VAL A 57 30.58 -16.39 -9.08
C VAL A 57 30.68 -17.70 -8.30
N ARG A 58 29.63 -18.52 -8.35
CA ARG A 58 29.66 -19.90 -7.86
C ARG A 58 30.19 -20.78 -8.99
N ARG A 59 31.49 -21.06 -8.97
CA ARG A 59 32.08 -22.11 -9.81
C ARG A 59 31.56 -23.45 -9.28
N LEU A 60 30.80 -24.15 -10.12
CA LEU A 60 30.46 -25.56 -9.94
C LEU A 60 31.64 -26.42 -10.42
#